data_AF-A0AA45M7P4-F1
#
_entry.id   AF-A0AA45M7P4-F1
#
_cell.length_a   1.000
_cell.length_b   1.000
_cell.length_c   1.000
_cell.angle_alpha   90.00
_cell.angle_beta   90.00
_cell.angle_gamma   90.00
#
_symmetry.space_group_name_H-M   'P 1'
#
loop_
_entity.id
_entity.type
_entity.pdbx_description
1 polymer ?
#
loop_
_entity_poly.entity_id
_entity_poly.type
_entity_poly.pdbx_seq_one_letter_code
_entity_poly.pdbx_strand_id
1 'polypeptide(L)'
;MNFSLFKSLRAATLLILAAGAAQMACAAPLDIVIGALADYKTFRLKSAELDSLVAPYCTRVRDKARKPMIVREYTCSPESGITAISMDSREGLGEPLPNYMMSIVVDFPADRFPAMKALVVKKLGVPKKGGSDHLALRYSLDKSLNQNGNPVINLSREDAESASLQIALEQGP
;
A
#
# COMPACT_ATOMS: atom_id res chain seq x y z
N MET A 1 34.78 -33.51 58.31
CA MET A 1 33.96 -32.41 58.88
C MET A 1 33.56 -31.50 57.74
N ASN A 2 32.26 -31.40 57.48
CA ASN A 2 31.65 -30.55 56.46
C ASN A 2 31.75 -29.08 56.86
N PHE A 3 32.21 -28.23 55.94
CA PHE A 3 31.92 -26.79 55.98
C PHE A 3 31.13 -26.40 54.74
N SER A 4 30.03 -25.71 55.00
CA SER A 4 29.02 -25.28 54.08
C SER A 4 28.96 -23.76 54.06
N LEU A 5 28.61 -23.21 52.90
CA LEU A 5 28.11 -21.85 52.65
C LEU A 5 29.13 -20.70 52.86
N PHE A 6 29.23 -19.66 52.04
CA PHE A 6 28.17 -18.84 51.44
C PHE A 6 28.72 -17.94 50.30
N LYS A 7 27.89 -17.76 49.25
CA LYS A 7 27.57 -16.50 48.55
C LYS A 7 28.68 -15.46 48.26
N SER A 8 28.80 -15.14 46.98
CA SER A 8 28.47 -13.81 46.40
C SER A 8 29.41 -13.50 45.24
N LEU A 9 29.24 -14.22 44.13
CA LEU A 9 29.89 -13.85 42.87
C LEU A 9 28.94 -12.93 42.09
N ARG A 10 29.48 -11.79 41.68
CA ARG A 10 29.06 -10.98 40.53
C ARG A 10 27.84 -10.08 40.74
N ALA A 11 28.06 -9.00 41.48
CA ALA A 11 27.45 -7.72 41.15
C ALA A 11 28.55 -6.77 40.63
N ALA A 12 28.19 -5.96 39.64
CA ALA A 12 28.92 -4.80 39.15
C ALA A 12 30.18 -5.09 38.31
N THR A 13 29.97 -5.52 37.08
CA THR A 13 30.76 -4.96 35.97
C THR A 13 29.78 -4.27 35.05
N LEU A 14 29.78 -2.93 35.16
CA LEU A 14 29.00 -2.01 34.34
C LEU A 14 29.19 -2.33 32.86
N LEU A 15 28.13 -2.82 32.22
CA LEU A 15 27.95 -2.78 30.78
C LEU A 15 27.61 -1.34 30.39
N ILE A 16 28.66 -0.62 29.99
CA ILE A 16 28.58 0.62 29.23
C ILE A 16 28.18 0.26 27.79
N LEU A 17 27.46 1.19 27.15
CA LEU A 17 26.93 1.21 25.76
C LEU A 17 25.42 0.89 25.73
N ALA A 18 24.57 1.78 26.22
CA ALA A 18 24.19 3.04 25.55
C ALA A 18 23.69 2.78 24.12
N ALA A 19 22.36 2.80 23.99
CA ALA A 19 21.60 3.42 22.93
C ALA A 19 22.38 3.79 21.66
N GLY A 20 22.20 2.98 20.62
CA GLY A 20 22.33 3.40 19.24
C GLY A 20 21.09 2.87 18.53
N ALA A 21 20.10 3.74 18.39
CA ALA A 21 18.81 3.45 17.78
C ALA A 21 18.97 2.52 16.56
N ALA A 22 18.30 1.37 16.60
CA ALA A 22 17.76 0.84 15.37
C ALA A 22 16.92 1.99 14.78
N GLN A 23 17.49 2.70 13.81
CA GLN A 23 16.75 3.51 12.88
C GLN A 23 15.78 2.52 12.22
N MET A 24 14.64 2.29 12.85
CA MET A 24 13.42 2.07 12.13
C MET A 24 13.33 3.32 11.27
N ALA A 25 13.88 3.25 10.06
CA ALA A 25 13.57 4.19 9.01
C ALA A 25 12.06 4.13 8.93
N CYS A 26 11.37 5.07 9.58
CA CYS A 26 9.95 5.23 9.44
C CYS A 26 9.76 5.47 7.94
N ALA A 27 9.39 4.40 7.23
CA ALA A 27 9.08 4.50 5.82
C ALA A 27 8.04 5.61 5.69
N ALA A 28 8.24 6.50 4.72
CA ALA A 28 7.32 7.62 4.56
C ALA A 28 5.91 7.06 4.33
N PRO A 29 4.84 7.73 4.80
CA PRO A 29 3.48 7.19 4.65
C PRO A 29 3.11 6.82 3.21
N LEU A 30 3.54 7.62 2.23
CA LEU A 30 3.43 7.29 0.81
C LEU A 30 4.08 5.93 0.47
N ASP A 31 5.30 5.66 0.93
CA ASP A 31 6.02 4.40 0.69
C ASP A 31 5.25 3.20 1.27
N ILE A 32 4.65 3.38 2.45
CA ILE A 32 3.85 2.35 3.13
C ILE A 32 2.60 2.05 2.31
N VAL A 33 1.84 3.07 1.92
CA VAL A 33 0.59 2.93 1.17
C VAL A 33 0.85 2.35 -0.22
N ILE A 34 1.77 2.95 -1.00
CA ILE A 34 2.14 2.46 -2.34
C ILE A 34 2.74 1.06 -2.25
N GLY A 35 3.58 0.79 -1.25
CA GLY A 35 4.20 -0.53 -1.04
C GLY A 35 3.19 -1.62 -0.68
N ALA A 36 2.12 -1.29 0.04
CA ALA A 36 1.03 -2.21 0.34
C ALA A 36 0.12 -2.45 -0.88
N LEU A 37 -0.16 -1.38 -1.64
CA LEU A 37 -1.03 -1.45 -2.83
C LEU A 37 -0.36 -2.07 -4.05
N ALA A 38 0.98 -1.96 -4.17
CA ALA A 38 1.78 -2.62 -5.20
C ALA A 38 1.90 -4.14 -4.93
N ASP A 39 0.76 -4.82 -4.82
CA ASP A 39 0.60 -6.27 -4.70
C ASP A 39 -0.59 -6.68 -5.58
N TYR A 40 -0.46 -7.79 -6.29
CA TYR A 40 -1.56 -8.33 -7.10
C TYR A 40 -2.78 -8.77 -6.26
N LYS A 41 -2.61 -8.98 -4.96
CA LYS A 41 -3.71 -9.26 -4.03
C LYS A 41 -4.61 -8.04 -3.80
N THR A 42 -4.16 -6.83 -4.15
CA THR A 42 -4.95 -5.59 -3.99
C THR A 42 -6.32 -5.66 -4.66
N PHE A 43 -6.45 -6.38 -5.77
CA PHE A 43 -7.73 -6.56 -6.47
C PHE A 43 -8.80 -7.31 -5.65
N ARG A 44 -8.40 -7.98 -4.57
CA ARG A 44 -9.29 -8.75 -3.67
C ARG A 44 -9.47 -8.10 -2.30
N LEU A 45 -8.85 -6.94 -2.05
CA LEU A 45 -9.00 -6.23 -0.78
C LEU A 45 -10.44 -5.77 -0.59
N LYS A 46 -10.90 -5.85 0.65
CA LYS A 46 -12.12 -5.18 1.10
C LYS A 46 -11.83 -3.71 1.34
N SER A 47 -12.84 -2.88 1.18
CA SER A 47 -12.80 -1.45 1.48
C SER A 47 -12.36 -1.18 2.92
N ALA A 48 -12.78 -2.01 3.89
CA ALA A 48 -12.35 -1.92 5.28
C ALA A 48 -10.83 -2.17 5.50
N GLU A 49 -10.21 -3.00 4.65
CA GLU A 49 -8.76 -3.24 4.70
C GLU A 49 -8.01 -2.01 4.17
N LEU A 50 -8.50 -1.39 3.08
CA LEU A 50 -7.95 -0.12 2.60
C LEU A 50 -8.11 0.99 3.63
N ASP A 51 -9.28 1.08 4.29
CA ASP A 51 -9.53 2.07 5.35
C ASP A 51 -8.48 2.00 6.45
N SER A 52 -8.20 0.78 6.90
CA SER A 52 -7.26 0.54 8.00
C SER A 52 -5.84 0.92 7.59
N LEU A 53 -5.48 0.73 6.32
CA LEU A 53 -4.18 1.11 5.75
C LEU A 53 -4.00 2.64 5.72
N VAL A 54 -5.05 3.39 5.37
CA VAL A 54 -4.93 4.85 5.11
C VAL A 54 -5.38 5.74 6.28
N ALA A 55 -6.15 5.20 7.23
CA ALA A 55 -6.67 5.93 8.39
C ALA A 55 -5.61 6.69 9.21
N PRO A 56 -4.36 6.21 9.37
CA PRO A 56 -3.32 6.98 10.07
C PRO A 56 -2.89 8.27 9.36
N TYR A 57 -3.17 8.40 8.06
CA TYR A 57 -2.61 9.46 7.21
C TYR A 57 -3.67 10.32 6.53
N CYS A 58 -4.89 9.80 6.41
CA CYS A 58 -5.94 10.38 5.59
C CYS A 58 -7.27 10.42 6.33
N THR A 59 -8.04 11.46 6.03
CA THR A 59 -9.42 11.64 6.49
C THR A 59 -10.36 11.34 5.34
N ARG A 60 -11.42 10.59 5.60
CA ARG A 60 -12.46 10.30 4.62
C ARG A 60 -13.32 11.55 4.39
N VAL A 61 -13.51 11.95 3.14
CA VAL A 61 -14.25 13.16 2.77
C VAL A 61 -15.52 12.88 1.97
N ARG A 62 -15.65 11.69 1.38
CA ARG A 62 -16.87 11.26 0.68
C ARG A 62 -17.12 9.78 0.86
N ASP A 63 -18.40 9.44 1.05
CA ASP A 63 -18.90 8.05 1.02
C ASP A 63 -20.14 7.98 0.12
N LYS A 64 -20.12 7.06 -0.83
CA LYS A 64 -21.30 6.66 -1.60
C LYS A 64 -21.36 5.14 -1.63
N ALA A 65 -22.00 4.58 -0.61
CA ALA A 65 -22.38 3.17 -0.57
C ALA A 65 -23.72 2.95 -1.28
N ARG A 66 -23.73 2.13 -2.34
CA ARG A 66 -24.91 1.57 -2.99
C ARG A 66 -24.65 0.11 -3.27
N LYS A 67 -25.21 -0.81 -2.47
CA LYS A 67 -24.95 -2.26 -2.64
C LYS A 67 -25.06 -2.68 -4.12
N PRO A 68 -24.04 -3.33 -4.72
CA PRO A 68 -22.75 -3.75 -4.13
C PRO A 68 -21.59 -2.73 -4.24
N MET A 69 -21.80 -1.58 -4.87
CA MET A 69 -20.81 -0.53 -5.10
C MET A 69 -20.52 0.28 -3.82
N ILE A 70 -19.24 0.47 -3.51
CA ILE A 70 -18.76 1.33 -2.42
C ILE A 70 -17.73 2.29 -3.02
N VAL A 71 -18.07 3.57 -3.04
CA VAL A 71 -17.15 4.63 -3.49
C VAL A 71 -16.70 5.44 -2.29
N ARG A 72 -15.40 5.64 -2.15
CA ARG A 72 -14.79 6.43 -1.07
C ARG A 72 -13.73 7.36 -1.61
N GLU A 73 -13.67 8.56 -1.03
CA GLU A 73 -12.63 9.55 -1.30
C GLU A 73 -12.00 10.00 0.02
N TYR A 74 -10.70 10.23 -0.02
CA TYR A 74 -9.88 10.62 1.12
C TYR A 74 -9.03 11.83 0.77
N THR A 75 -8.85 12.71 1.75
CA THR A 75 -7.84 13.77 1.73
C THR A 75 -6.80 13.45 2.79
N CYS A 76 -5.52 13.62 2.47
CA CYS A 76 -4.43 13.20 3.33
C CYS A 76 -3.66 14.38 3.93
N SER A 77 -2.99 14.15 5.04
CA SER A 77 -2.07 15.13 5.63
C SER A 77 -0.96 15.47 4.63
N PRO A 78 -0.52 16.74 4.49
CA PRO A 78 0.63 17.09 3.66
C PRO A 78 1.90 16.30 3.98
N GLU A 79 2.10 15.95 5.26
CA GLU A 79 3.26 15.18 5.72
C GLU A 79 3.25 13.72 5.24
N SER A 80 2.10 13.22 4.79
CA SER A 80 1.99 11.86 4.26
C SER A 80 2.67 11.69 2.91
N GLY A 81 2.86 12.78 2.15
CA GLY A 81 3.27 12.72 0.74
C GLY A 81 2.17 12.21 -0.19
N ILE A 82 0.94 12.03 0.30
CA ILE A 82 -0.24 11.65 -0.47
C ILE A 82 -1.14 12.88 -0.59
N THR A 83 -1.62 13.16 -1.79
CA THR A 83 -2.51 14.29 -2.08
C THR A 83 -3.97 13.88 -1.92
N ALA A 84 -4.35 12.78 -2.56
CA ALA A 84 -5.70 12.24 -2.51
C ALA A 84 -5.69 10.73 -2.71
N ILE A 85 -6.74 10.07 -2.22
CA ILE A 85 -7.03 8.68 -2.55
C ILE A 85 -8.49 8.58 -2.96
N SER A 86 -8.77 7.92 -4.08
CA SER A 86 -10.12 7.52 -4.47
C SER A 86 -10.22 6.02 -4.65
N MET A 87 -11.38 5.47 -4.30
CA MET A 87 -11.63 4.02 -4.31
C MET A 87 -13.04 3.75 -4.84
N ASP A 88 -13.15 2.74 -5.69
CA ASP A 88 -14.38 2.07 -6.08
C ASP A 88 -14.22 0.57 -5.82
N SER A 89 -15.08 -0.03 -4.99
CA SER A 89 -15.13 -1.46 -4.74
C SER A 89 -16.53 -2.05 -4.95
N ARG A 90 -16.59 -3.33 -5.32
CA ARG A 90 -17.81 -4.13 -5.38
C ARG A 90 -17.79 -5.17 -4.26
N GLU A 91 -18.65 -5.00 -3.27
CA GLU A 91 -18.74 -5.82 -2.06
C GLU A 91 -20.16 -6.30 -1.78
N GLY A 92 -20.28 -7.43 -1.08
CA GLY A 92 -21.57 -7.90 -0.57
C GLY A 92 -22.46 -8.58 -1.61
N LEU A 93 -21.87 -9.12 -2.68
CA LEU A 93 -22.55 -9.96 -3.67
C LEU A 93 -22.85 -11.39 -3.18
N GLY A 94 -22.59 -11.69 -1.90
CA GLY A 94 -22.75 -13.02 -1.32
C GLY A 94 -21.72 -14.01 -1.86
N GLU A 95 -21.33 -15.01 -1.07
CA GLU A 95 -20.62 -16.14 -1.66
C GLU A 95 -21.56 -16.83 -2.68
N PRO A 96 -21.06 -17.19 -3.87
CA PRO A 96 -19.66 -17.40 -4.23
C PRO A 96 -18.97 -16.23 -4.97
N LEU A 97 -19.56 -15.02 -5.01
CA LEU A 97 -18.99 -13.90 -5.75
C LEU A 97 -17.93 -13.17 -4.90
N PRO A 98 -16.65 -13.16 -5.31
CA PRO A 98 -15.59 -12.50 -4.56
C PRO A 98 -15.82 -10.99 -4.43
N ASN A 99 -15.18 -10.36 -3.44
CA ASN A 99 -15.04 -8.91 -3.43
C ASN A 99 -14.02 -8.49 -4.50
N TYR A 100 -14.31 -7.39 -5.17
CA TYR A 100 -13.46 -6.84 -6.20
C TYR A 100 -13.18 -5.37 -5.93
N MET A 101 -11.91 -5.03 -5.84
CA MET A 101 -11.48 -3.65 -5.97
C MET A 101 -11.56 -3.26 -7.44
N MET A 102 -12.48 -2.36 -7.79
CA MET A 102 -12.68 -1.91 -9.17
C MET A 102 -11.66 -0.87 -9.55
N SER A 103 -11.42 0.09 -8.66
CA SER A 103 -10.39 1.10 -8.84
C SER A 103 -9.86 1.59 -7.49
N ILE A 104 -8.54 1.77 -7.40
CA ILE A 104 -7.89 2.62 -6.42
C ILE A 104 -6.99 3.58 -7.19
N VAL A 105 -7.09 4.87 -6.88
CA VAL A 105 -6.15 5.88 -7.35
C VAL A 105 -5.52 6.56 -6.13
N VAL A 106 -4.20 6.62 -6.10
CA VAL A 106 -3.42 7.34 -5.10
C VAL A 106 -2.64 8.43 -5.82
N ASP A 107 -2.99 9.68 -5.53
CA ASP A 107 -2.35 10.86 -6.12
C ASP A 107 -1.25 11.38 -5.19
N PHE A 108 -0.10 11.73 -5.75
CA PHE A 108 1.06 12.22 -5.01
C PHE A 108 1.92 13.18 -5.85
N PRO A 109 2.79 13.99 -5.21
CA PRO A 109 3.64 14.94 -5.93
C PRO A 109 4.62 14.28 -6.93
N ALA A 110 4.80 14.90 -8.11
CA ALA A 110 5.61 14.35 -9.19
C ALA A 110 7.10 14.12 -8.84
N ASP A 111 7.66 14.89 -7.89
CA ASP A 111 9.03 14.71 -7.40
C ASP A 111 9.26 13.36 -6.72
N ARG A 112 8.18 12.72 -6.21
CA ARG A 112 8.23 11.40 -5.57
C ARG A 112 8.15 10.25 -6.56
N PHE A 113 7.80 10.51 -7.82
CA PHE A 113 7.61 9.48 -8.84
C PHE A 113 8.83 8.54 -9.03
N PRO A 114 10.09 9.01 -9.11
CA PRO A 114 11.22 8.11 -9.28
C PRO A 114 11.37 7.08 -8.15
N ALA A 115 11.14 7.50 -6.90
CA ALA A 115 11.19 6.62 -5.74
C ALA A 115 10.02 5.62 -5.77
N MET A 116 8.81 6.09 -6.08
CA MET A 116 7.62 5.23 -6.15
C MET A 116 7.72 4.21 -7.29
N LYS A 117 8.27 4.60 -8.44
CA LYS A 117 8.54 3.70 -9.55
C LYS A 117 9.51 2.59 -9.16
N ALA A 118 10.60 2.93 -8.48
CA ALA A 118 11.56 1.94 -7.99
C ALA A 118 10.91 0.97 -6.99
N LEU A 119 10.07 1.49 -6.08
CA LEU A 119 9.32 0.67 -5.12
C LEU A 119 8.35 -0.29 -5.81
N VAL A 120 7.55 0.19 -6.76
CA VAL A 120 6.59 -0.62 -7.51
C VAL A 120 7.31 -1.70 -8.33
N VAL A 121 8.40 -1.35 -9.02
CA VAL A 121 9.22 -2.32 -9.77
C VAL A 121 9.81 -3.38 -8.85
N LYS A 122 10.30 -3.01 -7.67
CA LYS A 122 10.81 -3.95 -6.67
C LYS A 122 9.73 -4.94 -6.20
N LYS A 123 8.50 -4.47 -6.06
CA LYS A 123 7.37 -5.26 -5.55
C LYS A 123 6.73 -6.16 -6.60
N LEU A 124 6.52 -5.65 -7.81
CA LEU A 124 5.71 -6.31 -8.84
C LEU A 124 6.52 -6.80 -10.05
N GLY A 125 7.79 -6.39 -10.17
CA GLY A 125 8.67 -6.69 -11.29
C GLY A 125 8.73 -5.58 -12.33
N VAL A 126 9.54 -5.81 -13.38
CA VAL A 126 9.74 -4.86 -14.49
C VAL A 126 8.70 -5.13 -15.59
N PRO A 127 7.92 -4.14 -16.04
CA PRO A 127 6.97 -4.35 -17.12
C PRO A 127 7.66 -4.52 -18.48
N LYS A 128 6.97 -5.21 -19.40
CA LYS A 128 7.43 -5.38 -20.78
C LYS A 128 7.39 -4.09 -21.60
N LYS A 129 6.55 -3.13 -21.22
CA LYS A 129 6.43 -1.80 -21.82
C LYS A 129 6.44 -0.76 -20.70
N GLY A 130 7.31 0.22 -20.81
CA GLY A 130 7.44 1.32 -19.85
C GLY A 130 8.18 2.50 -20.47
N GLY A 131 7.93 3.69 -19.95
CA GLY A 131 8.62 4.93 -20.34
C GLY A 131 9.36 5.53 -19.15
N SER A 132 9.97 6.71 -19.32
CA SER A 132 10.54 7.46 -18.19
C SER A 132 9.44 7.77 -17.17
N ASP A 133 8.24 8.13 -17.64
CA ASP A 133 7.18 8.77 -16.86
C ASP A 133 5.97 7.86 -16.64
N HIS A 134 6.08 6.60 -17.08
CA HIS A 134 4.97 5.66 -17.01
C HIS A 134 5.46 4.22 -16.83
N LEU A 135 4.69 3.48 -16.04
CA LEU A 135 4.82 2.06 -15.75
C LEU A 135 3.43 1.43 -15.86
N ALA A 136 3.24 0.45 -16.74
CA ALA A 136 2.01 -0.33 -16.81
C ALA A 136 2.31 -1.81 -16.60
N LEU A 137 1.74 -2.40 -15.56
CA LEU A 137 1.82 -3.83 -15.28
C LEU A 137 0.45 -4.47 -15.51
N ARG A 138 0.42 -5.53 -16.30
CA ARG A 138 -0.75 -6.38 -16.48
C ARG A 138 -0.61 -7.62 -15.62
N TYR A 139 -1.63 -7.92 -14.83
CA TYR A 139 -1.61 -9.07 -13.93
C TYR A 139 -2.30 -10.29 -14.54
N SER A 140 -1.55 -11.31 -14.94
CA SER A 140 -2.13 -12.47 -15.65
C SER A 140 -2.31 -13.74 -14.81
N LEU A 141 -1.97 -13.74 -13.52
CA LEU A 141 -1.94 -14.98 -12.71
C LEU A 141 -3.32 -15.40 -12.17
N ASP A 142 -4.26 -14.46 -11.99
CA ASP A 142 -5.63 -14.79 -11.56
C ASP A 142 -6.54 -14.91 -12.80
N LYS A 143 -6.78 -16.16 -13.24
CA LYS A 143 -7.62 -16.43 -14.41
C LYS A 143 -9.04 -15.89 -14.28
N SER A 144 -9.61 -15.88 -13.08
CA SER A 144 -10.97 -15.35 -12.82
C SER A 144 -11.00 -13.84 -12.98
N LEU A 145 -10.01 -13.12 -12.44
CA LEU A 145 -9.87 -11.68 -12.68
C LEU A 145 -9.57 -11.36 -14.16
N ASN A 146 -8.78 -12.18 -14.84
CA ASN A 146 -8.42 -11.91 -16.24
C ASN A 146 -9.56 -12.15 -17.23
N GLN A 147 -10.52 -13.02 -16.93
CA GLN A 147 -11.61 -13.34 -17.87
C GLN A 147 -12.60 -12.17 -18.04
N ASN A 148 -12.86 -11.41 -16.97
CA ASN A 148 -13.90 -10.37 -16.97
C ASN A 148 -13.37 -9.01 -16.50
N GLY A 149 -12.17 -8.98 -15.91
CA GLY A 149 -11.61 -7.86 -15.16
C GLY A 149 -10.59 -7.02 -15.95
N ASN A 150 -9.69 -7.72 -16.64
CA ASN A 150 -8.45 -7.16 -17.19
C ASN A 150 -7.72 -6.26 -16.17
N PRO A 151 -7.12 -6.86 -15.13
CA PRO A 151 -6.45 -6.11 -14.07
C PRO A 151 -5.18 -5.40 -14.56
N VAL A 152 -5.10 -4.10 -14.27
CA VAL A 152 -3.98 -3.24 -14.61
C VAL A 152 -3.52 -2.46 -13.40
N ILE A 153 -2.21 -2.34 -13.26
CA ILE A 153 -1.54 -1.45 -12.30
C ILE A 153 -0.73 -0.44 -13.12
N ASN A 154 -1.11 0.83 -13.05
CA ASN A 154 -0.43 1.93 -13.71
C ASN A 154 0.22 2.82 -12.67
N LEU A 155 1.46 3.21 -12.91
CA LEU A 155 2.10 4.32 -12.22
C LEU A 155 2.49 5.34 -13.29
N SER A 156 2.01 6.57 -13.17
CA SER A 156 2.26 7.63 -14.15
C SER A 156 2.61 8.94 -13.46
N ARG A 157 3.50 9.69 -14.09
CA ARG A 157 3.64 11.13 -13.87
C ARG A 157 2.79 11.82 -14.93
N GLU A 158 1.78 12.57 -14.50
CA GLU A 158 0.81 13.20 -15.40
C GLU A 158 1.37 14.51 -15.95
N ASP A 159 2.03 15.29 -15.10
CA ASP A 159 2.69 16.55 -15.45
C ASP A 159 3.89 16.82 -14.51
N ALA A 160 4.34 18.08 -14.44
CA ALA A 160 5.45 18.47 -13.59
C ALA A 160 5.10 18.51 -12.08
N GLU A 161 3.82 18.45 -11.73
CA GLU A 161 3.31 18.65 -10.37
C GLU A 161 2.75 17.35 -9.78
N SER A 162 2.13 16.51 -10.60
CA SER A 162 1.33 15.37 -10.16
C SER A 162 1.78 14.03 -10.75
N ALA A 163 1.61 13.00 -9.93
CA ALA A 163 1.79 11.60 -10.29
C ALA A 163 0.76 10.75 -9.56
N SER A 164 0.46 9.57 -10.11
CA SER A 164 -0.59 8.70 -9.62
C SER A 164 -0.19 7.22 -9.71
N LEU A 165 -0.58 6.46 -8.70
CA LEU A 165 -0.70 5.00 -8.77
C LEU A 165 -2.17 4.68 -8.97
N GLN A 166 -2.49 4.02 -10.07
CA GLN A 166 -3.81 3.50 -10.35
C GLN A 166 -3.79 1.97 -10.38
N ILE A 167 -4.73 1.36 -9.67
CA ILE A 167 -5.01 -0.07 -9.71
C ILE A 167 -6.44 -0.20 -10.17
N ALA A 168 -6.68 -0.84 -11.32
CA ALA A 168 -8.01 -0.86 -11.92
C ALA A 168 -8.31 -2.19 -12.60
N LEU A 169 -9.59 -2.56 -12.60
CA LEU A 169 -10.16 -3.54 -13.51
C LEU A 169 -10.76 -2.78 -14.70
N GLU A 170 -10.16 -2.90 -15.89
CA GLU A 170 -10.63 -2.20 -17.11
C GLU A 170 -12.07 -2.59 -17.48
N GLN A 171 -12.47 -3.81 -17.14
CA GLN A 171 -13.82 -4.34 -17.29
C GLN A 171 -14.25 -4.86 -15.92
N GLY A 172 -15.49 -4.62 -15.48
CA GLY A 172 -15.96 -5.22 -14.23
C GLY A 172 -16.47 -6.63 -14.48
N PRO A 173 -16.25 -7.58 -13.55
CA PRO A 173 -17.04 -8.80 -13.55
C PRO A 173 -18.54 -8.51 -13.39
#